data_AF-A0A838DX19-F1
#
_entry.id   AF-A0A838DX19-F1
#
_cell.length_a   1.000
_cell.length_b   1.000
_cell.length_c   1.000
_cell.angle_alpha   90.00
_cell.angle_beta   90.00
_cell.angle_gamma   90.00
#
_symmetry.space_group_name_H-M   'P 1'
#
loop_
_entity.id
_entity.type
_entity.pdbx_description
1 polymer ?
#
loop_
_entity_poly.entity_id
_entity_poly.type
_entity_poly.pdbx_seq_one_letter_code
_entity_poly.pdbx_strand_id
1 'polypeptide(L)' 'MVHEEADLLTVREVAKQLRVDDTTVRRWIKNGVLEAITLPHRGTRQAYRVRRSTLEALLAPSQRPVELEHLAQ' A
#
# COMPACT_ATOMS: atom_id res chain seq x y z
N MET A 1 -4.51 -7.31 22.62
CA MET A 1 -5.59 -7.30 21.61
C MET A 1 -5.41 -6.00 20.85
N VAL A 2 -4.94 -6.04 19.60
CA VAL A 2 -4.46 -4.85 18.88
C VAL A 2 -5.62 -4.27 18.09
N HIS A 3 -5.88 -2.97 18.29
CA HIS A 3 -7.06 -2.25 17.85
C HIS A 3 -7.29 -2.30 16.33
N GLU A 4 -8.46 -2.79 15.92
CA GLU A 4 -8.95 -2.90 14.53
C GLU A 4 -9.14 -1.51 13.85
N GLU A 5 -9.11 -0.43 14.62
CA GLU A 5 -9.24 0.95 14.14
C GLU A 5 -7.89 1.56 13.68
N ALA A 6 -6.76 0.88 13.92
CA ALA A 6 -5.41 1.35 13.60
C ALA A 6 -4.89 0.93 12.21
N ASP A 7 -5.73 0.30 11.37
CA ASP A 7 -5.27 -0.27 10.11
C ASP A 7 -5.23 0.71 8.94
N LEU A 8 -5.76 1.94 9.09
CA LEU A 8 -5.86 2.91 8.00
C LEU A 8 -4.80 4.01 8.08
N LEU A 9 -3.78 3.87 7.23
CA LEU A 9 -2.70 4.84 7.06
C LEU A 9 -3.13 6.00 6.15
N THR A 10 -2.69 7.20 6.48
CA THR A 10 -2.73 8.35 5.58
C THR A 10 -1.62 8.25 4.52
N VAL A 11 -1.77 9.03 3.45
CA VAL A 11 -0.73 9.19 2.41
C VAL A 11 0.64 9.54 3.02
N ARG A 12 0.67 10.43 4.02
CA ARG A 12 1.91 10.86 4.68
C ARG A 12 2.57 9.74 5.46
N GLU A 13 1.78 8.89 6.11
CA GLU A 13 2.31 7.74 6.86
C GLU A 13 2.89 6.69 5.93
N VAL A 14 2.20 6.40 4.83
CA VAL A 14 2.70 5.51 3.78
C VAL A 14 3.99 6.05 3.16
N ALA A 15 4.02 7.33 2.82
CA ALA A 15 5.19 8.02 2.27
C ALA A 15 6.41 7.87 3.19
N LYS A 16 6.24 8.08 4.50
CA LYS A 16 7.30 7.90 5.50
C LYS A 16 7.80 6.46 5.58
N GLN A 17 6.91 5.47 5.55
CA GLN A 17 7.32 4.05 5.63
C GLN A 17 8.07 3.60 4.37
N LEU A 18 7.62 4.06 3.20
CA LEU A 18 8.23 3.72 1.92
C LEU A 18 9.43 4.61 1.55
N ARG A 19 9.68 5.67 2.32
CA ARG A 19 10.71 6.69 2.05
C ARG A 19 10.55 7.36 0.69
N VAL A 20 9.31 7.67 0.32
CA VAL A 20 8.96 8.38 -0.92
C VAL A 20 8.16 9.64 -0.60
N ASP A 21 7.99 10.54 -1.57
CA ASP A 21 7.14 11.72 -1.44
C ASP A 21 5.64 11.40 -1.45
N ASP A 22 4.85 12.24 -0.77
CA ASP A 22 3.38 12.20 -0.79
C ASP A 22 2.78 12.21 -2.20
N THR A 23 3.43 12.92 -3.13
CA THR A 23 3.01 13.04 -4.53
C THR A 23 3.19 11.71 -5.28
N THR A 24 4.24 10.96 -4.96
CA THR A 24 4.51 9.62 -5.50
C THR A 24 3.44 8.64 -5.03
N VAL A 25 3.10 8.65 -3.74
CA VAL A 25 2.03 7.81 -3.19
C VAL A 25 0.68 8.14 -3.85
N ARG A 26 0.34 9.43 -4.01
CA ARG A 26 -0.88 9.84 -4.73
C ARG A 26 -0.87 9.39 -6.20
N ARG A 27 0.27 9.45 -6.87
CA ARG A 27 0.40 8.98 -8.25
C ARG A 27 0.19 7.46 -8.33
N TRP A 28 0.72 6.69 -7.39
CA TRP A 28 0.51 5.24 -7.34
C TRP A 28 -0.94 4.87 -7.08
N ILE A 29 -1.63 5.60 -6.20
CA ILE A 29 -3.07 5.43 -5.99
C ILE A 29 -3.84 5.72 -7.27
N LYS A 30 -3.55 6.84 -7.94
CA LYS A 30 -4.20 7.21 -9.21
C LYS A 30 -3.94 6.20 -10.34
N ASN A 31 -2.75 5.61 -10.36
CA ASN A 31 -2.35 4.62 -11.36
C ASN A 31 -2.79 3.19 -11.01
N GLY A 32 -3.45 2.98 -9.86
CA GLY A 32 -3.90 1.67 -9.39
C GLY A 32 -2.79 0.76 -8.85
N VAL A 33 -1.57 1.28 -8.68
CA VAL A 33 -0.43 0.55 -8.09
C VAL A 33 -0.63 0.34 -6.59
N LEU A 34 -1.30 1.29 -5.92
CA LEU A 34 -1.59 1.22 -4.50
C LEU A 34 -3.10 1.36 -4.25
N GLU A 35 -3.70 0.33 -3.67
CA GLU A 35 -5.12 0.36 -3.28
C GLU A 35 -5.34 1.35 -2.13
N ALA A 36 -6.32 2.24 -2.29
CA ALA A 36 -6.69 3.20 -1.26
C ALA A 36 -8.19 3.49 -1.25
N ILE A 37 -8.73 3.65 -0.05
CA ILE A 37 -10.10 4.10 0.20
C ILE A 37 -10.13 5.62 0.02
N THR A 38 -10.97 6.09 -0.89
CA THR A 38 -11.21 7.52 -1.08
C THR A 38 -12.29 7.98 -0.10
N LEU A 39 -11.97 8.93 0.75
CA LEU A 39 -12.94 9.51 1.68
C LEU A 39 -13.78 10.59 1.00
N PRO A 40 -15.06 10.75 1.37
CA PRO A 40 -15.87 11.87 0.91
C PRO A 40 -15.20 13.19 1.32
N HIS A 41 -15.21 14.15 0.40
CA HIS A 41 -14.43 15.37 0.48
C HIS A 41 -14.78 16.19 1.74
N ARG A 42 -13.83 16.35 2.67
CA ARG A 42 -13.87 17.39 3.71
C ARG A 42 -12.83 18.45 3.39
N GLY A 43 -13.24 19.59 2.85
CA GLY A 43 -12.37 20.74 2.57
C GLY A 43 -12.03 20.92 1.10
N THR A 44 -10.76 21.18 0.78
CA THR A 44 -10.26 21.45 -0.60
C THR A 44 -9.40 20.32 -1.18
N ARG A 45 -9.06 19.28 -0.39
CA ARG A 45 -8.16 18.21 -0.81
C ARG A 45 -8.81 16.83 -0.66
N GLN A 46 -8.69 16.01 -1.68
CA GLN A 46 -9.11 14.61 -1.61
C GLN A 46 -8.23 13.83 -0.62
N ALA A 47 -8.88 13.21 0.35
CA ALA A 47 -8.25 12.40 1.37
C ALA A 47 -8.30 10.92 0.97
N TYR A 48 -7.16 10.24 1.12
CA TYR A 48 -7.02 8.82 0.88
C TYR A 48 -6.60 8.12 2.17
N ARG A 49 -7.12 6.91 2.36
CA ARG A 49 -6.69 5.98 3.40
C ARG A 49 -6.21 4.69 2.76
N VAL A 50 -5.05 4.23 3.17
CA VAL A 50 -4.41 3.00 2.70
C VAL A 50 -4.47 2.00 3.83
N ARG A 51 -4.91 0.77 3.56
CA ARG A 51 -4.87 -0.29 4.57
C ARG A 51 -3.42 -0.67 4.85
N ARG A 52 -3.07 -0.92 6.11
CA ARG A 52 -1.74 -1.35 6.51
C ARG A 52 -1.41 -2.67 5.83
N SER A 53 -2.35 -3.61 5.75
CA SER A 53 -2.14 -4.87 5.03
C SER A 53 -1.78 -4.68 3.56
N THR A 54 -2.32 -3.65 2.89
CA THR A 54 -1.96 -3.34 1.49
C THR A 54 -0.51 -2.90 1.39
N LEU A 55 -0.06 -2.05 2.31
CA LEU A 55 1.33 -1.62 2.37
C LEU A 55 2.27 -2.80 2.67
N GLU A 56 1.89 -3.66 3.62
CA GLU A 56 2.66 -4.85 3.97
C GLU A 56 2.75 -5.83 2.82
N ALA A 57 1.67 -6.05 2.07
CA ALA A 57 1.67 -6.88 0.87
C ALA A 57 2.58 -6.31 -0.24
N LEU A 58 2.68 -4.99 -0.36
CA LEU A 58 3.59 -4.32 -1.30
C LEU A 58 5.06 -4.50 -0.90
N LEU A 59 5.34 -4.49 0.41
CA LEU A 59 6.68 -4.67 0.97
C LEU A 59 7.10 -6.14 1.07
N ALA A 60 6.13 -7.05 1.10
CA ALA A 60 6.39 -8.47 1.14
C ALA A 60 7.23 -8.84 -0.10
N PRO A 61 8.33 -9.59 0.08
CA PRO A 61 9.13 -10.03 -1.05
C PRO A 61 8.21 -10.80 -1.99
N SER A 62 8.16 -10.40 -3.26
CA SER A 62 7.40 -11.10 -4.28
C SER A 62 7.84 -12.56 -4.26
N GLN A 63 7.02 -13.44 -3.69
CA GLN A 63 7.26 -14.87 -3.75
C GLN A 63 7.04 -15.27 -5.20
N ARG A 64 8.09 -15.14 -6.01
CA ARG A 64 8.18 -15.85 -7.28
C ARG A 64 8.10 -17.33 -6.91
N PRO A 65 7.11 -18.10 -7.41
CA PRO A 65 7.14 -19.53 -7.27
C PRO A 65 8.40 -20.02 -7.98
N VAL A 66 9.42 -20.38 -7.22
CA VAL A 66 10.56 -21.16 -7.68
C VAL A 66 10.11 -22.61 -7.71
N GLU A 67 9.27 -22.97 -8.68
CA GLU A 67 8.98 -24.37 -9.00
C GLU A 67 10.05 -24.93 -9.94
N LEU A 68 11.17 -25.31 -9.32
CA LEU A 68 11.92 -26.56 -9.51
C LEU A 68 11.89 -27.23 -10.90
N GLU A 69 12.68 -26.73 -11.86
CA GLU A 69 12.93 -27.39 -13.16
C GLU A 69 13.99 -28.53 -13.11
N HIS A 70 14.36 -29.07 -11.94
CA HIS A 70 15.58 -29.91 -11.80
C HIS A 70 15.37 -31.39 -11.41
N LEU A 71 14.18 -31.97 -11.53
CA LEU A 71 13.94 -33.38 -11.14
C LEU A 71 13.38 -34.30 -12.22
N ALA A 72 13.84 -34.16 -13.47
CA ALA A 72 13.69 -35.25 -14.45
C ALA A 72 14.89 -35.28 -15.41
N GLN A 73 15.98 -35.90 -14.94
CA GLN A 73 16.99 -36.55 -15.78
C GLN A 73 16.88 -38.05 -15.55
#